data_AF-A0A2G3AI46-F1
#
_entry.id   AF-A0A2G3AI46-F1
#
_cell.length_a   1.000
_cell.length_b   1.000
_cell.length_c   1.000
_cell.angle_alpha   90.00
_cell.angle_beta   90.00
_cell.angle_gamma   90.00
#
_symmetry.space_group_name_H-M   'P 1'
#
loop_
_entity.id
_entity.type
_entity.pdbx_description
1 polymer ?
#
loop_
_entity_poly.entity_id
_entity_poly.type
_entity_poly.pdbx_seq_one_letter_code
_entity_poly.pdbx_strand_id
1 'polypeptide(L)' 'MFDSLSFPTGNPKKMDHLTSLDGAKESLHLFKADLLEEGAFDAIVDGCESVFHIASPFYYAVLTGTASVR' A
#
# COMPACT_ATOMS: atom_id res chain seq x y z
N MET A 1 4.78 -10.95 -17.32
CA MET A 1 3.65 -10.02 -17.56
C MET A 1 2.72 -10.20 -16.38
N PHE A 2 2.78 -9.28 -15.42
CA PHE A 2 1.91 -9.33 -14.25
C PHE A 2 0.47 -9.33 -14.74
N ASP A 3 -0.22 -10.45 -14.51
CA ASP A 3 -1.61 -10.60 -14.88
C ASP A 3 -2.42 -9.69 -13.94
N SER A 4 -2.66 -8.46 -14.39
CA SER A 4 -3.43 -7.43 -13.69
C SER A 4 -4.88 -7.83 -13.42
N LEU A 5 -5.29 -9.07 -13.72
CA LEU A 5 -6.67 -9.56 -13.62
C LEU A 5 -6.89 -10.58 -12.50
N SER A 6 -5.85 -11.10 -11.82
CA SER A 6 -6.03 -12.14 -10.78
C SER A 6 -5.88 -11.69 -9.33
N PHE A 7 -5.41 -10.46 -9.06
CA PHE A 7 -5.25 -10.00 -7.69
C PHE A 7 -6.57 -9.39 -7.20
N PRO A 8 -7.21 -9.93 -6.14
CA PRO A 8 -8.39 -9.31 -5.57
C PRO A 8 -7.98 -7.92 -5.08
N THR A 9 -8.39 -6.90 -5.82
CA THR A 9 -8.23 -5.50 -5.42
C THR A 9 -8.79 -5.39 -4.01
N GLY A 10 -8.06 -4.73 -3.12
CA GLY A 10 -8.47 -4.52 -1.74
C GLY A 10 -9.80 -3.78 -1.62
N ASN A 11 -10.11 -3.24 -0.44
CA ASN A 11 -11.38 -2.54 -0.26
C ASN A 11 -11.49 -1.34 -1.23
N PRO A 12 -12.42 -1.36 -2.21
CA PRO A 12 -12.49 -0.34 -3.25
C PRO A 12 -12.77 1.05 -2.67
N LYS A 13 -13.54 1.13 -1.58
CA LYS A 13 -13.78 2.41 -0.88
C LYS A 13 -12.50 3.01 -0.29
N LYS A 14 -11.54 2.17 0.13
CA LYS A 14 -10.25 2.65 0.63
C LYS A 14 -9.33 3.08 -0.49
N MET A 15 -9.57 2.66 -1.72
CA MET A 15 -8.68 2.90 -2.87
C MET A 15 -9.22 3.97 -3.82
N ASP A 16 -10.49 4.36 -3.66
CA ASP A 16 -11.21 5.30 -4.52
C ASP A 16 -10.48 6.63 -4.71
N HIS A 17 -9.85 7.14 -3.65
CA HIS A 17 -9.08 8.37 -3.68
C HIS A 17 -7.79 8.28 -4.54
N LEU A 18 -7.23 7.08 -4.74
CA LEU A 18 -6.08 6.86 -5.62
C LEU A 18 -6.53 6.66 -7.06
N THR A 19 -7.61 5.91 -7.28
CA THR A 19 -8.13 5.61 -8.64
C THR A 19 -8.85 6.77 -9.29
N SER A 20 -9.28 7.76 -8.51
CA SER A 20 -9.94 8.98 -9.00
C SER A 20 -8.97 10.09 -9.43
N LEU A 21 -7.66 9.91 -9.26
CA LEU A 21 -6.65 10.88 -9.72
C LEU A 21 -6.59 10.90 -11.26
N ASP A 22 -6.31 12.08 -11.82
CA ASP A 22 -6.08 12.23 -13.25
C ASP A 22 -4.90 11.35 -13.70
N GLY A 23 -5.11 10.58 -14.78
CA GLY A 23 -4.12 9.64 -15.31
C GLY A 23 -3.99 8.31 -14.55
N ALA A 24 -4.72 8.10 -13.44
CA ALA A 24 -4.61 6.86 -12.65
C ALA A 24 -4.96 5.61 -13.47
N LYS A 25 -5.97 5.68 -14.34
CA LYS A 25 -6.37 4.52 -15.17
C LYS A 25 -5.29 4.06 -16.15
N GLU A 26 -4.34 4.94 -16.48
CA GLU A 26 -3.31 4.72 -17.49
C GLU A 26 -1.97 4.33 -16.87
N SER A 27 -1.67 4.91 -15.69
CA SER A 27 -0.32 4.86 -15.09
C SER A 27 -0.29 4.27 -13.68
N LEU A 28 -1.44 4.04 -13.04
CA LEU A 28 -1.50 3.48 -11.68
C LEU A 28 -1.92 2.00 -11.71
N HIS A 29 -1.01 1.15 -11.27
CA HIS A 29 -1.28 -0.27 -11.05
C HIS A 29 -1.24 -0.57 -9.54
N LEU A 30 -2.34 -1.11 -9.02
CA LEU A 30 -2.49 -1.41 -7.61
C LEU A 30 -2.29 -2.91 -7.38
N PHE A 31 -1.36 -3.23 -6.48
CA PHE A 31 -1.04 -4.60 -6.08
C PHE A 31 -1.33 -4.78 -4.59
N LYS A 32 -1.73 -5.98 -4.21
CA LYS A 32 -1.87 -6.35 -2.79
C LYS A 32 -0.51 -6.90 -2.32
N ALA A 33 0.05 -6.29 -1.30
CA ALA A 33 1.23 -6.78 -0.59
C ALA A 33 1.08 -6.48 0.91
N ASP A 34 1.49 -7.41 1.75
CA ASP A 34 1.57 -7.19 3.21
C ASP A 34 3.00 -6.78 3.56
N LEU A 35 3.14 -5.73 4.37
CA LEU A 35 4.44 -5.20 4.78
C LEU A 35 5.24 -6.19 5.63
N LEU A 36 4.55 -7.07 6.37
CA LEU A 36 5.17 -8.01 7.29
C LEU A 36 5.36 -9.41 6.69
N GLU A 37 4.88 -9.64 5.46
CA GLU A 37 5.03 -10.90 4.75
C GLU A 37 6.34 -10.89 3.95
N GLU A 38 7.22 -11.84 4.24
CA GLU A 38 8.51 -11.99 3.55
C GLU A 38 8.29 -12.26 2.06
N GLY A 39 9.03 -11.55 1.20
CA GLY A 39 8.96 -11.71 -0.25
C GLY A 39 7.72 -11.10 -0.92
N ALA A 40 6.82 -10.44 -0.17
CA ALA A 40 5.58 -9.87 -0.70
C ALA A 40 5.77 -8.79 -1.79
N PHE A 41 6.97 -8.23 -1.89
CA PHE A 41 7.31 -7.18 -2.86
C PHE A 41 8.23 -7.65 -3.98
N ASP A 42 8.82 -8.85 -3.89
CA ASP A 42 9.92 -9.29 -4.77
C ASP A 42 9.54 -9.21 -6.25
N ALA A 43 8.33 -9.64 -6.58
CA ALA A 43 7.85 -9.59 -7.96
C ALA A 43 7.49 -8.15 -8.40
N ILE A 44 6.95 -7.32 -7.50
CA ILE A 44 6.49 -5.96 -7.84
C ILE A 44 7.66 -5.02 -8.10
N VAL A 45 8.77 -5.21 -7.38
CA VAL A 45 9.97 -4.38 -7.56
C VAL A 45 10.83 -4.83 -8.74
N ASP A 46 10.63 -6.05 -9.24
CA ASP A 46 11.36 -6.57 -10.39
C ASP A 46 11.04 -5.76 -11.65
N GLY A 47 12.07 -5.18 -12.27
CA GLY A 47 11.93 -4.32 -13.44
C GLY A 47 11.53 -2.86 -13.13
N CYS A 48 11.38 -2.48 -11.87
CA CYS A 48 11.23 -1.06 -11.51
C CYS A 48 12.57 -0.31 -11.62
N GLU A 49 12.55 0.89 -12.21
CA GLU A 49 13.71 1.79 -12.23
C GLU A 49 14.01 2.39 -10.83
N SER A 50 12.96 2.66 -10.06
CA SER A 50 13.07 3.24 -8.73
C SER A 50 11.99 2.70 -7.80
N VAL A 51 12.32 2.55 -6.51
CA VAL A 51 11.39 2.08 -5.46
C VAL A 51 11.34 3.10 -4.33
N PHE A 52 10.14 3.54 -3.97
CA PHE A 52 9.89 4.43 -2.83
C PHE A 52 9.23 3.66 -1.69
N HIS A 53 9.96 3.40 -0.61
CA HIS A 53 9.42 2.73 0.57
C HIS A 53 8.83 3.74 1.56
N ILE A 54 7.51 3.93 1.51
CA ILE A 54 6.76 4.86 2.38
C ILE A 54 5.92 4.11 3.44
N ALA A 55 5.71 2.80 3.26
CA ALA A 55 4.89 1.99 4.16
C ALA A 55 5.59 1.85 5.53
N SER A 56 4.92 2.31 6.59
CA SER A 56 5.33 2.10 7.98
C SER A 56 4.08 1.82 8.80
N PRO A 57 4.08 0.78 9.66
CA PRO A 57 2.95 0.53 10.53
C PRO A 57 2.85 1.67 11.55
N PHE A 58 1.69 2.33 11.59
CA PHE A 58 1.41 3.35 12.60
C PHE A 58 0.38 2.85 13.59
N TYR A 59 0.70 2.93 14.88
CA TYR A 59 -0.19 2.54 15.96
C TYR A 59 -0.70 3.79 16.68
N TYR A 60 -2.01 4.03 16.64
CA TYR A 60 -2.63 5.01 17.53
C TYR A 60 -2.66 4.42 18.93
N ALA A 61 -1.73 4.86 19.78
CA ALA A 61 -1.89 4.65 21.21
C ALA A 61 -3.12 5.45 21.65
N VAL A 62 -4.28 4.78 21.78
CA VAL A 62 -5.40 5.36 22.52
C VAL A 62 -4.94 5.41 23.97
N LEU A 63 -4.39 6.56 24.39
CA LEU A 63 -4.10 6.82 25.78
C LEU A 63 -5.43 7.00 26.51
N THR A 64 -6.14 5.91 26.80
CA THR A 64 -7.16 5.90 27.83
C THR A 64 -6.44 6.06 29.18
N GLY A 65 -6.19 7.30 29.58
CA GLY A 65 -5.74 7.68 30.91
C GLY A 65 -4.34 7.19 31.29
N THR A 66 -3.32 7.93 30.88
CA THR A 66 -2.25 8.46 31.77
C THR A 66 -1.27 9.21 30.89
N ALA A 67 -1.26 10.54 31.01
CA ALA A 67 -0.13 11.33 30.54
C ALA A 67 1.09 10.93 31.39
N SER A 68 2.14 10.42 30.76
CA SER A 68 3.48 10.50 31.34
C SER A 68 4.19 11.68 30.70
N VAL A 69 4.43 12.69 31.51
CA VAL A 69 5.24 13.86 31.16
C VAL A 69 6.70 13.44 31.18
N ARG A 70 7.38 13.63 30.03
CA ARG A 70 8.59 14.46 29.92
C ARG A 70 8.89 14.74 28.46
#